data_AF-A0AAU2W5K7-F1
#
_entry.id   AF-A0AAU2W5K7-F1
#
_cell.length_a   1.000
_cell.length_b   1.000
_cell.length_c   1.000
_cell.angle_alpha   90.00
_cell.angle_beta   90.00
_cell.angle_gamma   90.00
#
_symmetry.space_group_name_H-M   'P 1'
#
loop_
_entity.id
_entity.type
_entity.pdbx_description
1 polymer ?
#
loop_
_entity_poly.entity_id
_entity_poly.type
_entity_poly.pdbx_seq_one_letter_code
_entity_poly.pdbx_strand_id
1 'polypeptide(L)'
;MTDQRSFARNAIAFSLAVIACCALTVTIMLLAGSPAVQPQRVLDQDALARAVLNNVESDDSFAKPPTIDDVACPASIPVEAGREFECNVVGVGDGNSSGHAWVKVKIKDDQGTLSLD
;
A
#
# COMPACT_ATOMS: atom_id res chain seq x y z
N MET A 1 9.03 -36.79 56.38
CA MET A 1 8.13 -36.99 55.21
C MET A 1 7.27 -35.75 54.88
N THR A 2 7.68 -34.53 55.27
CA THR A 2 6.82 -33.33 55.17
C THR A 2 7.22 -32.37 54.03
N ASP A 3 8.47 -32.43 53.55
CA ASP A 3 9.00 -31.53 52.51
C ASP A 3 8.41 -31.77 51.10
N GLN A 4 8.25 -33.05 50.74
CA GLN A 4 7.84 -33.46 49.39
C GLN A 4 6.41 -33.02 49.04
N ARG A 5 5.53 -32.90 50.05
CA ARG A 5 4.12 -32.51 49.91
C ARG A 5 3.97 -31.00 49.69
N SER A 6 4.88 -30.20 50.26
CA SER A 6 4.94 -28.75 50.07
C SER A 6 5.48 -28.39 48.68
N PHE A 7 6.56 -29.07 48.27
CA PHE A 7 7.15 -28.88 46.94
C PHE A 7 6.19 -29.25 45.81
N ALA A 8 5.48 -30.38 45.93
CA ALA A 8 4.47 -30.79 44.95
C ALA A 8 3.32 -29.77 44.85
N ARG A 9 2.88 -29.21 45.99
CA ARG A 9 1.84 -28.17 46.01
C ARG A 9 2.27 -26.88 45.34
N ASN A 10 3.51 -26.43 45.60
CA ASN A 10 4.05 -25.26 44.95
C ASN A 10 4.21 -25.47 43.44
N ALA A 11 4.72 -26.62 43.00
CA ALA A 11 4.87 -26.94 41.57
C ALA A 11 3.52 -26.92 40.83
N ILE A 12 2.46 -27.48 41.43
CA ILE A 12 1.11 -27.46 40.86
C ILE A 12 0.57 -26.03 40.77
N ALA A 13 0.79 -25.21 41.82
CA ALA A 13 0.34 -23.83 41.83
C ALA A 13 1.02 -22.97 40.75
N PHE A 14 2.34 -23.10 40.58
CA PHE A 14 3.07 -22.40 39.51
C PHE A 14 2.62 -22.85 38.12
N SER A 15 2.39 -24.15 37.93
CA SER A 15 1.92 -24.70 36.66
C SER A 15 0.56 -24.12 36.26
N LEU A 16 -0.40 -24.07 37.20
CA LEU A 16 -1.73 -23.52 36.97
C LEU A 16 -1.69 -22.02 36.69
N ALA A 17 -0.83 -21.27 37.38
CA ALA A 17 -0.66 -19.84 37.15
C ALA A 17 -0.14 -19.54 35.74
N VAL A 18 0.83 -20.32 35.26
CA VAL A 18 1.36 -20.17 33.89
C VAL A 18 0.28 -20.48 32.86
N ILE A 19 -0.47 -21.57 33.03
CA ILE A 19 -1.55 -21.94 32.10
C ILE A 19 -2.63 -20.84 32.05
N ALA A 20 -3.03 -20.30 33.20
CA ALA A 20 -4.01 -19.21 33.27
C ALA A 20 -3.51 -17.94 32.57
N CYS A 21 -2.25 -17.56 32.77
CA CYS A 21 -1.64 -16.44 32.05
C CYS A 21 -1.62 -16.66 30.54
N CYS A 22 -1.22 -17.84 30.06
CA CYS A 22 -1.22 -18.16 28.64
C CYS A 22 -2.62 -18.14 28.03
N ALA A 23 -3.63 -18.66 28.75
CA ALA A 23 -5.01 -18.62 28.30
C ALA A 23 -5.53 -17.17 28.18
N LEU A 24 -5.14 -16.29 29.11
CA LEU A 24 -5.48 -14.87 29.08
C LEU A 24 -4.80 -14.13 27.91
N THR A 25 -3.52 -14.36 27.65
CA THR A 25 -2.82 -13.68 26.54
C THR A 25 -3.37 -14.11 25.19
N VAL A 26 -3.68 -15.41 25.03
CA VAL A 26 -4.28 -15.94 23.80
C VAL A 26 -5.69 -15.39 23.59
N THR A 27 -6.52 -15.33 24.64
CA THR A 27 -7.86 -14.73 24.53
C THR A 27 -7.81 -13.25 24.22
N ILE A 28 -6.88 -12.49 24.82
CA ILE A 28 -6.64 -11.08 24.47
C ILE A 28 -6.21 -10.93 23.01
N MET A 29 -5.30 -11.77 22.51
CA MET A 29 -4.90 -11.75 21.10
C MET A 29 -6.06 -12.07 20.15
N LEU A 30 -6.92 -13.02 20.50
CA LEU A 30 -8.09 -13.37 19.68
C LEU A 30 -9.16 -12.27 19.69
N LEU A 31 -9.39 -11.62 20.84
CA LEU A 31 -10.35 -10.52 20.99
C LEU A 31 -9.87 -9.22 20.35
N ALA A 32 -8.57 -8.94 20.42
CA ALA A 32 -7.97 -7.75 19.80
C ALA A 32 -7.94 -7.83 18.27
N GLY A 33 -8.21 -9.01 17.70
CA GLY A 33 -8.01 -9.28 16.29
C GLY A 33 -6.52 -9.29 15.95
N SER A 34 -6.10 -10.17 15.04
CA SER A 34 -4.82 -9.98 14.38
C SER A 34 -4.81 -8.57 13.76
N PRO A 35 -3.69 -7.81 13.82
CA PRO A 35 -3.60 -6.59 13.03
C PRO A 35 -3.94 -7.01 11.61
N ALA A 36 -5.05 -6.51 11.08
CA ALA A 36 -5.46 -6.82 9.73
C ALA A 36 -4.28 -6.38 8.85
N VAL A 37 -3.51 -7.36 8.37
CA VAL A 37 -2.55 -7.15 7.32
C VAL A 37 -3.43 -6.83 6.13
N GLN A 38 -3.76 -5.55 5.99
CA GLN A 38 -4.50 -5.08 4.84
C GLN A 38 -3.68 -5.51 3.64
N PRO A 39 -4.25 -6.30 2.71
CA PRO A 39 -3.52 -6.68 1.51
C PRO A 39 -3.04 -5.37 0.87
N GLN A 40 -1.73 -5.27 0.66
CA GLN A 40 -1.08 -4.09 0.09
C GLN A 40 -1.81 -3.78 -1.23
N ARG A 41 -2.68 -2.76 -1.22
CA ARG A 41 -3.46 -2.41 -2.40
C ARG A 41 -2.48 -1.91 -3.44
N VAL A 42 -2.54 -2.52 -4.62
CA VAL A 42 -1.78 -2.06 -5.78
C VAL A 42 -2.66 -1.06 -6.52
N LEU A 43 -2.06 0.02 -7.00
CA LEU A 43 -2.77 1.03 -7.75
C LEU A 43 -3.25 0.46 -9.10
N ASP A 44 -4.53 0.67 -9.42
CA ASP A 44 -5.12 0.24 -10.69
C ASP A 44 -4.48 1.02 -11.84
N GLN A 45 -3.83 0.30 -12.76
CA GLN A 45 -2.99 0.89 -13.80
C GLN A 45 -3.83 1.59 -14.88
N ASP A 46 -5.01 1.06 -15.20
CA ASP A 46 -5.94 1.67 -16.15
C ASP A 46 -6.51 2.98 -15.58
N ALA A 47 -6.89 2.97 -14.29
CA ALA A 47 -7.39 4.17 -13.62
C ALA A 47 -6.31 5.26 -13.52
N LEU A 48 -5.07 4.86 -13.20
CA LEU A 48 -3.93 5.78 -13.16
C LEU A 48 -3.64 6.36 -14.55
N ALA A 49 -3.56 5.54 -15.59
CA ALA A 49 -3.29 6.00 -16.94
C ALA A 49 -4.35 6.98 -17.44
N ARG A 50 -5.63 6.74 -17.11
CA ARG A 50 -6.73 7.69 -17.38
C ARG A 50 -6.59 9.00 -16.61
N ALA A 51 -6.19 8.95 -15.34
CA ALA A 51 -6.01 10.15 -14.53
C ALA A 51 -4.85 11.02 -15.06
N VAL A 52 -3.75 10.38 -15.47
CA VAL A 52 -2.63 11.04 -16.14
C VAL A 52 -3.06 11.63 -17.47
N LEU A 53 -3.76 10.86 -18.30
CA LEU A 53 -4.25 11.30 -19.59
C LEU A 53 -5.15 12.54 -19.48
N ASN A 54 -6.12 12.53 -18.56
CA ASN A 54 -7.01 13.67 -18.33
C ASN A 54 -6.26 14.93 -17.86
N ASN A 55 -5.11 14.79 -17.20
CA ASN A 55 -4.29 15.92 -16.78
C ASN A 55 -3.52 16.54 -17.96
N VAL A 56 -3.03 15.69 -18.87
CA VAL A 56 -2.22 16.14 -20.02
C VAL A 56 -3.05 16.47 -21.28
N GLU A 57 -4.30 16.02 -21.37
CA GLU A 57 -5.19 16.33 -22.50
C GLU A 57 -5.40 17.85 -22.68
N SER A 58 -5.22 18.63 -21.62
CA SER A 58 -5.33 20.09 -21.64
C SER A 58 -4.02 20.82 -21.98
N ASP A 59 -2.92 20.10 -22.23
CA ASP A 59 -1.61 20.69 -22.50
C ASP A 59 -1.40 20.86 -24.02
N ASP A 60 -1.21 22.11 -24.47
CA ASP A 60 -1.00 22.46 -25.88
C ASP A 60 0.38 22.01 -26.41
N SER A 61 1.23 21.43 -25.56
CA SER A 61 2.56 20.94 -25.91
C SER A 61 2.56 19.63 -26.72
N PHE A 62 1.40 18.99 -26.89
CA PHE A 62 1.27 17.72 -27.59
C PHE A 62 1.00 17.90 -29.08
N ALA A 63 1.77 17.19 -29.91
CA ALA A 63 1.63 17.20 -31.37
C ALA A 63 0.29 16.64 -31.86
N LYS A 64 -0.20 15.64 -31.12
CA LYS A 64 -1.47 14.97 -31.33
C LYS A 64 -2.12 14.78 -29.95
N PRO A 65 -3.46 14.69 -29.87
CA PRO A 65 -4.13 14.30 -28.64
C PRO A 65 -3.50 12.99 -28.13
N PRO A 66 -2.93 12.96 -26.92
CA PRO A 66 -2.41 11.73 -26.35
C PRO A 66 -3.56 10.74 -26.17
N THR A 67 -3.25 9.45 -26.25
CA THR A 67 -4.18 8.35 -25.98
C THR A 67 -3.66 7.52 -24.83
N ILE A 68 -4.50 6.62 -24.29
CA ILE A 68 -4.10 5.79 -23.15
C ILE A 68 -2.87 4.91 -23.45
N ASP A 69 -2.69 4.51 -24.71
CA ASP A 69 -1.53 3.74 -25.17
C ASP A 69 -0.24 4.58 -25.21
N ASP A 70 -0.35 5.90 -25.22
CA ASP A 70 0.79 6.82 -25.15
C ASP A 70 1.25 7.07 -23.71
N VAL A 71 0.51 6.58 -22.69
CA VAL A 71 0.81 6.74 -21.26
C VAL A 71 1.48 5.49 -20.71
N ALA A 72 2.75 5.62 -20.32
CA ALA A 72 3.52 4.58 -19.65
C ALA A 72 3.76 4.94 -18.19
N CYS A 73 3.03 4.29 -17.28
CA CYS A 73 3.25 4.38 -15.84
C CYS A 73 3.98 3.14 -15.30
N PRO A 74 4.78 3.29 -14.22
CA PRO A 74 5.45 2.16 -13.60
C PRO A 74 4.43 1.15 -13.03
N ALA A 75 4.59 -0.12 -13.40
CA ALA A 75 3.70 -1.19 -12.96
C ALA A 75 3.87 -1.51 -11.46
N SER A 76 2.77 -1.94 -10.84
CA SER A 76 2.78 -2.48 -9.47
C SER A 76 3.23 -1.50 -8.39
N ILE A 77 2.82 -0.22 -8.50
CA ILE A 77 3.03 0.75 -7.43
C ILE A 77 2.10 0.41 -6.25
N PRO A 78 2.63 0.13 -5.06
CA PRO A 78 1.79 -0.03 -3.88
C PRO A 78 1.21 1.33 -3.47
N VAL A 79 -0.04 1.31 -3.01
CA VAL A 79 -0.74 2.50 -2.51
C VAL A 79 -0.16 2.88 -1.15
N GLU A 80 0.89 3.69 -1.19
CA GLU A 80 1.59 4.21 -0.01
C GLU A 80 1.44 5.73 0.02
N ALA A 81 0.81 6.26 1.07
CA ALA A 81 0.62 7.69 1.23
C ALA A 81 1.97 8.43 1.25
N GLY A 82 2.07 9.51 0.47
CA GLY A 82 3.29 10.30 0.31
C GLY A 82 4.26 9.76 -0.74
N ARG A 83 3.98 8.61 -1.37
CA ARG A 83 4.80 8.06 -2.46
C ARG A 83 4.62 8.88 -3.73
N GLU A 84 5.74 9.15 -4.39
CA GLU A 84 5.80 9.88 -5.66
C GLU A 84 6.40 8.97 -6.73
N PHE A 85 5.85 9.03 -7.93
CA PHE A 85 6.36 8.34 -9.11
C PHE A 85 6.04 9.17 -10.36
N GLU A 86 6.72 8.89 -11.47
CA GLU A 86 6.53 9.61 -12.72
C GLU A 86 5.93 8.70 -13.78
N CYS A 87 4.98 9.22 -14.54
CA CYS A 87 4.44 8.59 -15.74
C CYS A 87 4.96 9.30 -16.98
N ASN A 88 5.37 8.53 -17.98
CA ASN A 88 5.81 9.05 -19.26
C ASN A 88 4.61 9.13 -20.21
N VAL A 89 4.44 10.24 -20.90
CA VAL A 89 3.45 10.44 -21.96
C VAL A 89 4.18 10.73 -23.26
N VAL A 90 3.98 9.87 -24.26
CA VAL A 90 4.59 10.00 -25.58
C VAL A 90 3.75 10.92 -26.46
N GLY A 91 4.40 11.79 -27.25
CA GLY A 91 3.71 12.63 -28.23
C GLY A 91 3.83 14.14 -27.99
N VAL A 92 4.67 14.56 -27.04
CA VAL A 92 5.06 15.97 -26.88
C VAL A 92 5.89 16.41 -28.07
N GLY A 93 5.57 17.53 -28.69
CA GLY A 93 6.37 18.08 -29.77
C GLY A 93 5.55 18.73 -30.86
N ASP A 94 6.23 19.14 -31.93
CA ASP A 94 5.71 19.98 -33.00
C ASP A 94 5.23 19.17 -34.24
N GLY A 95 4.82 17.91 -34.03
CA GLY A 95 4.39 17.00 -35.10
C GLY A 95 5.53 16.41 -35.94
N ASN A 96 6.73 16.98 -35.83
CA ASN A 96 7.93 16.53 -36.55
C ASN A 96 8.96 15.86 -35.63
N SER A 97 8.87 16.10 -34.32
CA SER A 97 9.65 15.41 -33.28
C SER A 97 8.70 14.81 -32.25
N SER A 98 8.77 13.50 -32.00
CA SER A 98 8.02 12.83 -30.92
C SER A 98 8.88 12.79 -29.66
N GLY A 99 8.62 13.73 -28.76
CA GLY A 99 9.19 13.83 -27.41
C GLY A 99 8.32 13.18 -26.33
N HIS A 100 8.80 13.30 -25.10
CA HIS A 100 8.26 12.66 -23.90
C HIS A 100 7.90 13.72 -22.86
N ALA A 101 6.68 13.70 -22.33
CA ALA A 101 6.28 14.42 -21.12
C ALA A 101 6.42 13.49 -19.92
N TRP A 102 6.97 14.00 -18.83
CA TRP A 102 6.99 13.30 -17.55
C TRP A 102 6.01 13.97 -16.61
N VAL A 103 4.98 13.25 -16.18
CA VAL A 103 3.95 13.72 -15.25
C VAL A 103 4.26 13.15 -13.88
N LYS A 104 4.39 14.02 -12.87
CA LYS A 104 4.65 13.56 -11.51
C LYS A 104 3.34 13.24 -10.82
N VAL A 105 3.24 12.02 -10.31
CA VAL A 105 2.05 11.52 -9.60
C VAL A 105 2.42 11.28 -8.14
N LYS A 106 1.65 11.89 -7.25
CA LYS A 106 1.77 11.74 -5.80
C LYS A 106 0.54 11.05 -5.21
N ILE A 107 0.76 9.98 -4.46
CA ILE A 107 -0.29 9.31 -3.71
C ILE A 107 -0.54 10.10 -2.42
N LYS A 108 -1.75 10.66 -2.25
CA LYS A 108 -2.13 11.49 -1.11
C LYS A 108 -2.52 10.66 0.12
N ASP A 109 -3.15 9.51 -0.09
CA ASP A 109 -3.68 8.69 1.00
C ASP A 109 -3.58 7.18 0.70
N ASP A 110 -3.85 6.37 1.72
CA ASP A 110 -3.94 4.91 1.67
C ASP A 110 -5.17 4.38 0.91
N GLN A 111 -6.04 5.29 0.46
CA GLN A 111 -7.21 5.00 -0.38
C GLN A 111 -6.90 5.09 -1.88
N GLY A 112 -5.72 5.59 -2.25
CA GLY A 112 -5.28 5.73 -3.64
C GLY A 112 -5.67 7.06 -4.29
N THR A 113 -5.97 8.10 -3.51
CA THR A 113 -6.17 9.45 -4.03
C THR A 113 -4.88 9.98 -4.63
N LEU A 114 -4.93 10.48 -5.86
CA LEU A 114 -3.76 10.96 -6.61
C LEU A 114 -3.73 12.48 -6.68
N SER A 115 -2.53 13.06 -6.66
CA SER A 115 -2.23 14.42 -7.09
C SER A 115 -1.33 14.32 -8.30
N LEU A 116 -1.62 15.09 -9.34
CA LEU A 116 -0.76 15.19 -10.52
C LEU A 116 -0.23 16.62 -10.61
N ASP A 117 1.08 16.75 -10.83
CA ASP A 117 1.82 18.00 -11.04
C ASP A 117 2.69 17.88 -12.30
#